data_AF-A0A259TZ85-F1
#
_entry.id   AF-A0A259TZ85-F1
#
_cell.length_a   1.000
_cell.length_b   1.000
_cell.length_c   1.000
_cell.angle_alpha   90.00
_cell.angle_beta   90.00
_cell.angle_gamma   90.00
#
_symmetry.space_group_name_H-M   'P 1'
#
loop_
_entity.id
_entity.type
_entity.pdbx_description
1 polymer ?
#
loop_
_entity_poly.entity_id
_entity_poly.type
_entity_poly.pdbx_seq_one_letter_code
_entity_poly.pdbx_strand_id
1 'polypeptide(L)'
;MNSLIREYLPNAPDLGLFVAPDIPEGKVRAAISDYAEGVASGDVLALYDATRLGSARDGALFLADRLVFQNNDLQTPRAIRYEDIVGVRVKRQLLGGKKVELEVNRGRATITETLDFSAQAGAAEFVDRFLREAMLRSASAPTPEASGETDVDAVVRALDRLVTEGALTPGDRRKLLDALL
;
A
#
# COMPACT_ATOMS: atom_id res chain seq x y z
N MET A 1 -7.41 2.80 9.21
CA MET A 1 -7.51 2.53 7.77
C MET A 1 -8.72 1.68 7.39
N ASN A 2 -8.97 0.54 8.04
CA ASN A 2 -10.12 -0.33 7.75
C ASN A 2 -11.46 0.44 7.63
N SER A 3 -11.74 1.37 8.56
CA SER A 3 -12.94 2.22 8.48
C SER A 3 -12.99 3.09 7.21
N LEU A 4 -11.87 3.70 6.80
CA LEU A 4 -11.79 4.52 5.58
C LEU A 4 -12.01 3.67 4.32
N ILE A 5 -11.43 2.47 4.27
CA ILE A 5 -11.64 1.56 3.13
C ILE A 5 -13.13 1.28 2.96
N ARG A 6 -13.82 0.93 4.06
CA ARG A 6 -15.26 0.62 4.04
C ARG A 6 -16.15 1.83 3.78
N GLU A 7 -15.70 3.02 4.16
CA GLU A 7 -16.43 4.27 3.96
C GLU A 7 -16.33 4.78 2.53
N TYR A 8 -15.15 4.66 1.90
CA TYR A 8 -14.86 5.30 0.60
C TYR A 8 -14.80 4.34 -0.58
N LEU A 9 -14.54 3.05 -0.37
CA LEU A 9 -14.62 2.04 -1.44
C LEU A 9 -15.98 1.35 -1.37
N PRO A 10 -16.82 1.45 -2.41
CA PRO A 10 -18.07 0.69 -2.48
C PRO A 10 -17.78 -0.76 -2.87
N ASN A 11 -18.65 -1.66 -2.43
CA ASN A 11 -18.78 -2.96 -3.09
C ASN A 11 -19.55 -2.77 -4.40
N ALA A 12 -18.83 -2.60 -5.51
CA ALA A 12 -19.37 -2.32 -6.84
C ALA A 12 -18.72 -3.26 -7.88
N PRO A 13 -19.18 -4.53 -7.95
CA PRO A 13 -18.60 -5.53 -8.85
C PRO A 13 -18.60 -5.15 -10.34
N ASP A 14 -19.56 -4.34 -10.77
CA ASP A 14 -19.66 -3.78 -12.13
C ASP A 14 -18.52 -2.82 -12.47
N LEU A 15 -17.92 -2.20 -11.45
CA LEU A 15 -16.72 -1.36 -11.56
C LEU A 15 -15.44 -2.13 -11.19
N GLY A 16 -15.53 -3.45 -10.98
CA GLY A 16 -14.41 -4.28 -10.51
C GLY A 16 -14.01 -4.03 -9.06
N LEU A 17 -14.82 -3.34 -8.25
CA LEU A 17 -14.54 -3.09 -6.84
C LEU A 17 -15.27 -4.08 -5.95
N PHE A 18 -14.54 -4.72 -5.04
CA PHE A 18 -15.04 -5.69 -4.08
C PHE A 18 -14.54 -5.32 -2.69
N VAL A 19 -15.40 -5.38 -1.68
CA VAL A 19 -15.04 -5.02 -0.29
C VAL A 19 -15.46 -6.13 0.67
N ALA A 20 -14.61 -6.46 1.63
CA ALA A 20 -14.88 -7.52 2.60
C ALA A 20 -16.16 -7.21 3.42
N PRO A 21 -17.01 -8.21 3.72
CA PRO A 21 -16.81 -9.64 3.51
C PRO A 21 -17.18 -10.15 2.10
N ASP A 22 -17.67 -9.29 1.21
CA ASP A 22 -18.28 -9.68 -0.06
C ASP A 22 -17.27 -9.85 -1.22
N ILE A 23 -16.01 -10.17 -0.91
CA ILE A 23 -14.97 -10.41 -1.93
C ILE A 23 -15.00 -11.88 -2.33
N PRO A 24 -15.16 -12.21 -3.62
CA PRO A 24 -15.07 -13.59 -4.08
C PRO A 24 -13.70 -14.19 -3.76
N GLU A 25 -13.66 -15.30 -3.00
CA GLU A 25 -12.41 -15.95 -2.59
C GLU A 25 -11.51 -16.31 -3.78
N GLY A 26 -12.11 -16.69 -4.91
CA GLY A 26 -11.38 -17.00 -6.14
C GLY A 26 -10.57 -15.81 -6.67
N LYS A 27 -11.09 -14.59 -6.55
CA LYS A 27 -10.40 -13.36 -6.96
C LYS A 27 -9.26 -13.02 -6.02
N VAL A 28 -9.47 -13.13 -4.71
CA VAL A 28 -8.41 -12.93 -3.71
C VAL A 28 -7.27 -13.92 -3.94
N ARG A 29 -7.58 -15.20 -4.13
CA ARG A 29 -6.58 -16.24 -4.40
C ARG A 29 -5.81 -15.97 -5.70
N ALA A 30 -6.51 -15.53 -6.75
CA ALA A 30 -5.89 -15.18 -8.02
C ALA A 30 -4.92 -14.01 -7.86
N ALA A 31 -5.34 -12.92 -7.24
CA ALA A 31 -4.51 -11.74 -7.00
C ALA A 31 -3.26 -12.06 -6.14
N ILE A 32 -3.45 -12.80 -5.04
CA ILE A 32 -2.34 -13.20 -4.14
C ILE A 32 -1.32 -14.07 -4.89
N SER A 33 -1.79 -15.05 -5.66
CA SER A 33 -0.91 -15.94 -6.42
C SER A 33 -0.17 -15.23 -7.54
N ASP A 34 -0.69 -14.12 -8.05
CA ASP A 34 -0.16 -13.43 -9.23
C ASP A 34 0.79 -12.29 -8.86
N TYR A 35 0.37 -11.41 -7.95
CA TYR A 35 1.11 -10.18 -7.66
C TYR A 35 1.25 -9.80 -6.18
N ALA A 36 0.60 -10.52 -5.27
CA ALA A 36 0.62 -10.19 -3.84
C ALA A 36 1.11 -11.36 -2.97
N GLU A 37 2.19 -12.02 -3.40
CA GLU A 37 2.83 -13.10 -2.64
C GLU A 37 3.16 -12.63 -1.21
N GLY A 38 2.84 -13.46 -0.22
CA GLY A 38 3.02 -13.16 1.20
C GLY A 38 1.87 -12.38 1.85
N VAL A 39 0.85 -11.96 1.11
CA VAL A 39 -0.40 -11.43 1.70
C VAL A 39 -1.29 -12.58 2.16
N ALA A 40 -1.75 -12.54 3.41
CA ALA A 40 -2.76 -13.48 3.89
C ALA A 40 -4.14 -13.08 3.37
N SER A 41 -4.95 -14.04 2.93
CA SER A 41 -6.28 -13.76 2.37
C SER A 41 -7.21 -13.01 3.33
N GLY A 42 -7.07 -13.22 4.64
CA GLY A 42 -7.84 -12.54 5.68
C GLY A 42 -7.47 -11.06 5.89
N ASP A 43 -6.30 -10.63 5.40
CA ASP A 43 -5.84 -9.24 5.52
C ASP A 43 -6.35 -8.34 4.39
N VAL A 44 -6.97 -8.94 3.36
CA VAL A 44 -7.51 -8.23 2.21
C VAL A 44 -8.86 -7.61 2.59
N LEU A 45 -8.88 -6.27 2.67
CA LEU A 45 -10.07 -5.51 3.04
C LEU A 45 -10.89 -5.07 1.83
N ALA A 46 -10.22 -4.83 0.70
CA ALA A 46 -10.86 -4.59 -0.58
C ALA A 46 -9.96 -5.07 -1.74
N LEU A 47 -10.58 -5.27 -2.90
CA LEU A 47 -9.95 -5.69 -4.15
C LEU A 47 -10.50 -4.83 -5.28
N TYR A 48 -9.60 -4.31 -6.10
CA TYR A 48 -9.89 -3.74 -7.40
C TYR A 48 -9.38 -4.68 -8.48
N ASP A 49 -10.28 -5.12 -9.36
CA ASP A 49 -9.99 -5.98 -10.50
C ASP A 49 -9.94 -5.14 -11.77
N ALA A 50 -8.73 -4.90 -12.29
CA ALA A 50 -8.51 -4.14 -13.52
C ALA A 50 -8.63 -5.00 -14.78
N THR A 51 -8.87 -6.31 -14.64
CA THR A 51 -8.89 -7.22 -15.79
C THR A 51 -10.21 -7.11 -16.54
N ARG A 52 -10.16 -7.13 -17.87
CA ARG A 52 -11.38 -7.08 -18.71
C ARG A 52 -12.27 -8.31 -18.56
N LEU A 53 -11.68 -9.46 -18.23
CA LEU A 53 -12.38 -10.74 -18.07
C LEU A 53 -12.67 -11.08 -16.60
N GLY A 54 -12.34 -10.19 -15.66
CA GLY A 54 -12.62 -10.39 -14.24
C GLY A 54 -11.82 -11.50 -13.56
N SER A 55 -10.57 -11.75 -13.98
CA SER A 55 -9.68 -12.73 -13.34
C SER A 55 -8.99 -12.22 -12.07
N ALA A 56 -9.01 -10.91 -11.80
CA ALA A 56 -8.33 -10.26 -10.67
C ALA A 56 -6.81 -10.46 -10.60
N ARG A 57 -6.18 -10.82 -11.72
CA ARG A 57 -4.71 -10.90 -11.86
C ARG A 57 -4.05 -9.55 -12.18
N ASP A 58 -4.86 -8.53 -12.46
CA ASP A 58 -4.43 -7.15 -12.64
C ASP A 58 -5.30 -6.26 -11.74
N GLY A 59 -4.74 -5.16 -11.22
CA GLY A 59 -5.42 -4.25 -10.30
C GLY A 59 -4.74 -4.15 -8.95
N ALA A 60 -5.52 -4.06 -7.86
CA ALA A 60 -4.99 -3.75 -6.54
C ALA A 60 -5.70 -4.50 -5.40
N LEU A 61 -4.92 -4.90 -4.39
CA LEU A 61 -5.40 -5.29 -3.07
C LEU A 61 -5.19 -4.14 -2.08
N PHE A 62 -6.21 -3.88 -1.27
CA PHE A 62 -6.16 -2.89 -0.19
C PHE A 62 -6.14 -3.62 1.15
N LEU A 63 -5.10 -3.39 1.93
CA LEU A 63 -4.89 -3.95 3.26
C LEU A 63 -5.06 -2.85 4.33
N ALA A 64 -4.85 -3.18 5.60
CA ALA A 64 -4.96 -2.20 6.68
C ALA A 64 -3.84 -1.14 6.68
N ASP A 65 -2.67 -1.45 6.13
CA ASP A 65 -1.45 -0.63 6.22
C ASP A 65 -0.94 -0.15 4.86
N ARG A 66 -1.23 -0.89 3.79
CA ARG A 66 -0.74 -0.63 2.44
C ARG A 66 -1.71 -1.08 1.36
N LEU A 67 -1.49 -0.60 0.14
CA LEU A 67 -2.00 -1.26 -1.05
C LEU A 67 -0.88 -2.06 -1.72
N VAL A 68 -1.24 -3.18 -2.35
CA VAL A 68 -0.37 -3.95 -3.25
C VAL A 68 -1.06 -3.97 -4.61
N PHE A 69 -0.37 -3.58 -5.66
CA PHE A 69 -0.96 -3.51 -7.00
C PHE A 69 0.04 -3.93 -8.06
N GLN A 70 -0.50 -4.28 -9.22
CA GLN A 70 0.23 -4.43 -10.47
C GLN A 70 -0.60 -3.72 -11.53
N ASN A 71 0.05 -3.10 -12.50
CA ASN A 71 -0.63 -2.75 -13.75
C ASN A 71 -0.10 -3.68 -14.80
N ASN A 72 -0.98 -4.47 -15.41
CA ASN A 72 -0.67 -5.51 -16.39
C ASN A 72 0.39 -6.53 -15.93
N ASP A 73 0.25 -7.77 -16.39
CA ASP A 73 1.08 -8.91 -16.00
C ASP A 73 2.59 -8.77 -16.35
N LEU A 74 3.04 -7.62 -16.87
CA LEU A 74 4.41 -7.34 -17.31
C LEU A 74 5.19 -6.44 -16.33
N GLN A 75 4.53 -5.78 -15.37
CA GLN A 75 5.21 -4.92 -14.40
C GLN A 75 5.49 -5.67 -13.09
N THR A 76 6.61 -5.36 -12.44
CA THR A 76 6.85 -5.86 -11.08
C THR A 76 5.77 -5.32 -10.13
N PRO A 77 5.13 -6.18 -9.31
CA PRO A 77 4.16 -5.73 -8.32
C PRO A 77 4.75 -4.68 -7.38
N ARG A 78 3.89 -3.76 -6.93
CA ARG A 78 4.25 -2.62 -6.09
C ARG A 78 3.44 -2.65 -4.81
N ALA A 79 4.13 -2.50 -3.69
CA ALA A 79 3.51 -2.24 -2.40
C ALA A 79 3.75 -0.77 -2.01
N ILE A 80 2.69 -0.08 -1.61
CA ILE A 80 2.75 1.32 -1.16
C ILE A 80 2.03 1.41 0.18
N ARG A 81 2.77 1.78 1.24
CA ARG A 81 2.15 2.08 2.54
C ARG A 81 1.40 3.39 2.43
N TYR A 82 0.26 3.49 3.11
CA TYR A 82 -0.55 4.71 3.04
C TYR A 82 0.15 5.95 3.63
N GLU A 83 1.11 5.74 4.52
CA GLU A 83 1.94 6.80 5.11
C GLU A 83 3.01 7.35 4.15
N ASP A 84 3.38 6.58 3.13
CA ASP A 84 4.38 7.01 2.15
C ASP A 84 3.75 7.88 1.05
N ILE A 85 2.41 7.92 0.94
CA ILE A 85 1.71 8.71 -0.07
C ILE A 85 1.73 10.18 0.34
N VAL A 86 2.18 11.05 -0.57
CA VAL A 86 2.23 12.52 -0.38
C VAL A 86 1.44 13.29 -1.43
N GLY A 87 0.98 12.62 -2.48
CA GLY A 87 0.14 13.21 -3.50
C GLY A 87 -0.70 12.17 -4.22
N VAL A 88 -1.92 12.55 -4.59
CA VAL A 88 -2.86 11.71 -5.35
C VAL A 88 -3.48 12.55 -6.46
N ARG A 89 -3.51 12.05 -7.69
CA ARG A 89 -4.09 12.75 -8.87
C ARG A 89 -4.77 11.77 -9.82
N VAL A 90 -6.03 12.00 -10.15
CA VAL A 90 -6.67 11.34 -11.31
C VAL A 90 -6.25 12.03 -12.59
N LYS A 91 -5.89 11.25 -13.61
CA LYS A 91 -5.71 11.74 -14.99
C LYS A 91 -6.57 10.94 -15.96
N ARG A 92 -7.12 11.63 -16.96
CA ARG A 92 -7.80 11.00 -18.09
C ARG A 92 -6.76 10.42 -19.05
N GLN A 93 -7.08 9.28 -19.65
CA GLN A 93 -6.34 8.65 -20.73
C GLN A 93 -7.19 8.67 -22.02
N LEU A 94 -6.61 8.16 -23.11
CA LEU A 94 -7.31 7.95 -24.37
C LEU A 94 -8.49 7.00 -24.20
N LEU A 95 -9.48 7.11 -25.07
CA LEU A 95 -10.66 6.23 -25.11
C LEU A 95 -11.48 6.20 -23.80
N GLY A 96 -11.41 7.27 -23.00
CA GLY A 96 -12.20 7.39 -21.77
C GLY A 96 -11.60 6.66 -20.55
N GLY A 97 -10.43 6.03 -20.71
CA GLY A 97 -9.70 5.45 -19.59
C GLY A 97 -9.29 6.51 -18.56
N LYS A 98 -8.98 6.05 -17.36
CA LYS A 98 -8.42 6.89 -16.29
C LYS A 98 -7.25 6.18 -15.64
N LYS A 99 -6.37 6.96 -15.02
CA LYS A 99 -5.33 6.47 -14.12
C LYS A 99 -5.30 7.31 -12.85
N VAL A 100 -4.85 6.71 -11.76
CA VAL A 100 -4.55 7.42 -10.51
C VAL A 100 -3.03 7.44 -10.34
N GLU A 101 -2.45 8.63 -10.34
CA GLU A 101 -1.04 8.84 -10.04
C GLU A 101 -0.85 9.11 -8.55
N LEU A 102 0.12 8.43 -7.95
CA LEU A 102 0.50 8.54 -6.55
C LEU A 102 1.92 9.09 -6.48
N GLU A 103 2.10 10.21 -5.81
CA GLU A 103 3.42 10.67 -5.38
C GLU A 103 3.74 9.99 -4.06
N VAL A 104 4.86 9.26 -4.02
CA VAL A 104 5.23 8.38 -2.90
C VAL A 104 6.65 8.68 -2.46
N ASN A 105 6.85 8.90 -1.17
CA ASN A 105 8.17 8.99 -0.57
C ASN A 105 8.80 7.60 -0.48
N ARG A 106 9.98 7.44 -1.08
CA ARG A 106 10.82 6.25 -0.97
C ARG A 106 12.24 6.65 -0.59
N GLY A 107 12.56 6.48 0.69
CA GLY A 107 13.84 6.93 1.25
C GLY A 107 13.97 8.45 1.14
N ARG A 108 14.91 8.92 0.32
CA ARG A 108 15.20 10.35 0.12
C ARG A 108 14.60 10.94 -1.16
N ALA A 109 13.78 10.18 -1.89
CA ALA A 109 13.18 10.63 -3.14
C ALA A 109 11.66 10.48 -3.12
N THR A 110 10.97 11.40 -3.78
CA THR A 110 9.55 11.25 -4.12
C THR A 110 9.47 10.69 -5.54
N ILE A 111 8.78 9.57 -5.71
CA ILE A 111 8.54 8.94 -7.01
C ILE A 111 7.06 9.00 -7.38
N THR A 112 6.74 8.86 -8.66
CA THR A 112 5.36 8.70 -9.11
C THR A 112 5.09 7.25 -9.46
N GLU A 113 4.15 6.64 -8.74
CA GLU A 113 3.55 5.35 -9.07
C GLU A 113 2.19 5.60 -9.75
N THR A 114 1.73 4.69 -10.60
CA THR A 114 0.46 4.84 -11.34
C THR A 114 -0.37 3.60 -11.15
N LEU A 115 -1.67 3.75 -10.87
CA LEU A 115 -2.67 2.68 -10.93
C LEU A 115 -3.53 2.89 -12.18
N ASP A 116 -3.69 1.85 -13.00
CA ASP A 116 -4.46 1.90 -14.24
C ASP A 116 -5.96 1.55 -14.02
N PHE A 117 -6.82 2.39 -14.57
CA PHE A 117 -8.28 2.22 -14.57
C PHE A 117 -8.85 2.27 -15.98
N SER A 118 -8.08 1.84 -16.98
CA SER A 118 -8.52 1.84 -18.38
C SER A 118 -9.68 0.87 -18.63
N ALA A 119 -9.72 -0.27 -17.94
CA ALA A 119 -10.81 -1.24 -18.06
C ALA A 119 -12.05 -0.83 -17.25
N GLN A 120 -11.86 -0.14 -16.12
CA GLN A 120 -12.91 0.20 -15.16
C GLN A 120 -12.79 1.65 -14.68
N ALA A 121 -12.93 2.61 -15.61
CA ALA A 121 -12.68 4.03 -15.34
C ALA A 121 -13.57 4.64 -14.24
N GLY A 122 -14.75 4.04 -13.96
CA GLY A 122 -15.62 4.47 -12.87
C GLY A 122 -15.01 4.24 -11.47
N ALA A 123 -14.20 3.19 -11.29
CA ALA A 123 -13.56 2.89 -10.02
C ALA A 123 -12.50 3.94 -9.61
N ALA A 124 -11.92 4.65 -10.58
CA ALA A 124 -10.85 5.62 -10.33
C ALA A 124 -11.25 6.73 -9.35
N GLU A 125 -12.52 7.17 -9.37
CA GLU A 125 -12.99 8.25 -8.49
C GLU A 125 -13.11 7.79 -7.03
N PHE A 126 -13.58 6.55 -6.81
CA PHE A 126 -13.65 5.96 -5.48
C PHE A 126 -12.25 5.71 -4.91
N VAL A 127 -11.36 5.14 -5.73
CA VAL A 127 -9.98 4.87 -5.30
C VAL A 127 -9.20 6.16 -5.07
N ASP A 128 -9.33 7.18 -5.92
CA ASP A 128 -8.72 8.50 -5.69
C ASP A 128 -9.21 9.11 -4.38
N ARG A 129 -10.52 9.13 -4.15
CA ARG A 129 -11.09 9.67 -2.91
C ARG A 129 -10.55 8.94 -1.69
N PHE A 130 -10.59 7.61 -1.70
CA PHE A 130 -10.03 6.80 -0.62
C PHE A 130 -8.55 7.12 -0.37
N LEU A 131 -7.71 7.16 -1.42
CA LEU A 131 -6.28 7.38 -1.27
C LEU A 131 -5.95 8.80 -0.78
N ARG A 132 -6.74 9.81 -1.18
CA ARG A 132 -6.63 11.17 -0.62
C ARG A 132 -6.92 11.19 0.87
N GLU A 133 -8.00 10.55 1.31
CA GLU A 133 -8.37 10.51 2.73
C GLU A 133 -7.37 9.68 3.55
N ALA A 134 -6.86 8.58 2.98
CA ALA A 134 -5.79 7.79 3.58
C ALA A 134 -4.52 8.63 3.78
N MET A 135 -4.10 9.39 2.76
CA MET A 135 -2.97 10.31 2.82
C MET A 135 -3.15 11.38 3.91
N LEU A 136 -4.31 12.07 3.93
CA LEU A 136 -4.59 13.12 4.92
C LEU A 136 -4.60 12.57 6.35
N ARG A 137 -5.14 11.36 6.54
CA ARG A 137 -5.15 10.69 7.83
C ARG A 137 -3.76 10.30 8.30
N SER A 138 -2.91 9.81 7.39
CA SER A 138 -1.52 9.49 7.71
C SER A 138 -0.72 10.73 8.09
N ALA A 139 -0.92 11.85 7.40
CA ALA A 139 -0.25 13.12 7.72
C ALA A 139 -0.69 13.71 9.06
N SER A 140 -1.90 13.38 9.54
CA SER A 140 -2.45 13.84 10.82
C SER A 140 -2.13 12.91 11.99
N ALA A 141 -1.63 11.71 11.73
CA ALA A 141 -1.14 10.84 12.78
C ALA A 141 0.14 11.45 13.37
N PRO A 142 0.34 11.43 14.69
CA PRO A 142 1.61 11.84 15.26
C PRO A 142 2.70 10.92 14.70
N THR A 143 3.50 11.45 13.78
CA THR A 143 4.75 10.84 13.37
C THR A 143 5.58 10.68 14.65
N PRO A 144 6.04 9.46 15.03
CA PRO A 144 7.16 9.38 15.96
C PRO A 144 8.26 10.20 15.31
N GLU A 145 8.62 11.33 15.92
CA GLU A 145 9.45 12.36 15.30
C GLU A 145 10.59 11.71 14.51
N ALA A 146 10.55 11.85 13.19
CA ALA A 146 11.74 11.69 12.37
C ALA A 146 12.60 12.92 12.64
N SER A 147 13.20 12.99 13.84
CA SER A 147 14.24 13.95 14.12
C SER A 147 15.38 13.65 13.14
N GLY A 148 15.78 14.66 12.39
CA GLY A 148 16.99 14.62 11.56
C GLY A 148 18.29 14.46 12.36
N GLU A 149 18.18 14.25 13.68
CA GLU A 149 19.23 13.77 14.57
C GLU A 149 18.83 12.37 15.03
N THR A 150 19.77 11.43 14.97
CA THR A 150 19.60 10.08 15.47
C THR A 150 19.11 10.14 16.92
N ASP A 151 17.83 9.85 17.17
CA ASP A 151 17.33 9.58 18.51
C ASP A 151 18.09 8.35 19.02
N VAL A 152 19.14 8.61 19.79
CA VAL A 152 20.04 7.57 20.33
C VAL A 152 19.22 6.57 21.14
N ASP A 153 18.18 7.02 21.84
CA ASP A 153 17.31 6.14 22.60
C ASP A 153 16.46 5.26 21.70
N ALA A 154 16.00 5.76 20.54
CA ALA A 154 15.33 4.93 19.54
C ALA A 154 16.26 3.87 18.93
N VAL A 155 17.51 4.23 18.65
CA VAL A 155 18.51 3.29 18.15
C VAL A 155 18.83 2.23 19.21
N VAL A 156 19.00 2.62 20.47
CA VAL A 156 19.20 1.68 21.58
C VAL A 156 18.04 0.69 21.68
N ARG A 157 16.78 1.16 21.64
CA ARG A 157 15.59 0.30 21.67
C ARG A 157 15.53 -0.67 20.47
N ALA A 158 15.94 -0.22 19.29
CA ALA A 158 15.98 -1.07 18.10
C ALA A 158 17.06 -2.17 18.21
N LEU A 159 18.25 -1.83 18.72
CA LEU A 159 19.32 -2.79 18.95
C LEU A 159 18.95 -3.83 20.02
N ASP A 160 18.25 -3.42 21.08
CA ASP A 160 17.72 -4.33 22.11
C ASP A 160 16.73 -5.34 21.55
N ARG A 161 15.84 -4.89 20.64
CA ARG A 161 14.90 -5.77 19.95
C ARG A 161 15.64 -6.83 19.12
N LEU A 162 16.65 -6.43 18.35
CA LEU A 162 17.43 -7.36 17.51
C LEU A 162 18.20 -8.41 18.34
N VAL A 163 18.68 -8.05 19.53
CA VAL A 163 19.28 -9.03 20.45
C VAL A 163 18.24 -10.00 20.98
N THR A 164 17.06 -9.50 21.36
CA THR A 164 15.94 -10.31 21.85
C THR A 164 15.47 -11.31 20.78
N GLU A 165 15.48 -10.90 19.52
CA GLU A 165 15.09 -11.72 18.37
C GLU A 165 16.21 -12.66 17.89
N GLY A 166 17.40 -12.60 18.49
CA GLY A 166 18.57 -13.40 18.09
C GLY A 166 19.21 -12.97 16.76
N ALA A 167 18.75 -11.87 16.17
CA ALA A 167 19.28 -11.30 14.92
C ALA A 167 20.58 -10.51 15.13
N LEU A 168 20.91 -10.16 16.38
CA LEU A 168 22.14 -9.44 16.75
C LEU A 168 22.76 -10.05 18.00
N THR A 169 24.08 -10.22 18.02
CA THR A 169 24.76 -10.70 19.23
C THR A 169 24.92 -9.57 20.26
N PRO A 170 24.96 -9.87 21.57
CA PRO A 170 25.25 -8.86 22.59
C PRO A 170 26.60 -8.16 22.39
N GLY A 171 27.57 -8.83 21.75
CA GLY A 171 28.88 -8.29 21.42
C GLY A 171 28.80 -7.25 20.29
N ASP A 172 28.05 -7.55 19.23
CA ASP A 172 27.89 -6.62 18.10
C ASP A 172 27.00 -5.43 18.44
N ARG A 173 25.98 -5.64 19.30
CA ARG A 173 25.23 -4.54 19.91
C ARG A 173 26.16 -3.54 20.58
N ARG A 174 27.15 -4.00 21.34
CA ARG A 174 28.08 -3.11 22.07
C ARG A 174 28.91 -2.26 21.13
N LYS A 175 29.49 -2.88 20.10
CA LYS A 175 30.26 -2.17 19.07
C LYS A 175 29.42 -1.10 18.36
N LEU A 176 28.14 -1.41 18.10
CA LEU A 176 27.22 -0.46 17.47
C LEU A 176 26.85 0.71 18.40
N LEU A 177 26.72 0.47 19.70
CA LEU A 177 26.52 1.55 20.68
C LEU A 177 27.76 2.42 20.85
N ASP A 178 28.95 1.82 20.86
CA ASP A 178 30.22 2.55 20.95
C ASP A 178 30.46 3.47 19.75
N ALA A 179 29.81 3.21 18.61
CA ALA A 179 29.88 4.04 17.40
C ALA A 179 28.88 5.21 17.39
N LEU A 180 27.99 5.30 18.39
CA LEU A 180 27.00 6.38 18.53
C LEU A 180 27.48 7.53 19.44
N LEU A 181 28.60 7.35 20.14
CA LEU A 181 29.24 8.32 21.05
C LEU A 181 30.50 8.93 20.42
#